data_AF-A0A2S5C5Q1-F1
#
_entry.id   AF-A0A2S5C5Q1-F1
#
_cell.length_a   1.000
_cell.length_b   1.000
_cell.length_c   1.000
_cell.angle_alpha   90.00
_cell.angle_beta   90.00
_cell.angle_gamma   90.00
#
_symmetry.space_group_name_H-M   'P 1'
#
loop_
_entity.id
_entity.type
_entity.pdbx_description
1 polymer ?
#
loop_
_entity_poly.entity_id
_entity_poly.type
_entity_poly.pdbx_seq_one_letter_code
_entity_poly.pdbx_strand_id
1 'polypeptide(L)'
;MFNFLRFQMKIMHRTASLFPLLLPMTVTAAPTPVEKTDYFSKISFHSPSMPGFRTADMLTTGFTGAHVTMSSNSKFLNLNDLQFSVNYDWIRIKAQPVEGRVQLQMVRQPQANEREMTLTLKNLKTGHTQTHVFHLNIWLTGDGILDKNFANAREHCARLGGKLLNTQQFRAVSRQWFGLSSGQLRTFYPDAGIFNEQMQAGDSFWVHEAKSLYLHTGMKSNKRNVGTLCRYEYK
;
A
#
# COMPACT_ATOMS: atom_id res chain seq x y z
N MET A 1 -75.19 21.41 -38.26
CA MET A 1 -76.52 20.83 -38.00
C MET A 1 -76.78 20.95 -36.49
N PHE A 2 -77.78 21.76 -36.13
CA PHE A 2 -78.47 21.94 -34.83
C PHE A 2 -77.72 22.19 -33.51
N ASN A 3 -77.76 23.47 -33.08
CA ASN A 3 -78.28 23.98 -31.80
C ASN A 3 -78.79 22.95 -30.77
N PHE A 4 -78.43 23.08 -29.48
CA PHE A 4 -79.27 23.73 -28.45
C PHE A 4 -78.64 23.62 -27.04
N LEU A 5 -78.73 24.72 -26.30
CA LEU A 5 -78.50 24.79 -24.85
C LEU A 5 -79.45 23.87 -24.07
N ARG A 6 -79.00 23.38 -22.90
CA ARG A 6 -79.90 23.10 -21.79
C ARG A 6 -79.35 23.60 -20.45
N PHE A 7 -80.09 24.55 -19.92
CA PHE A 7 -80.17 25.04 -18.54
C PHE A 7 -80.18 23.90 -17.50
N GLN A 8 -79.60 24.13 -16.32
CA GLN A 8 -80.32 24.15 -15.03
C GLN A 8 -79.37 24.55 -13.88
N MET A 9 -79.97 25.18 -12.86
CA MET A 9 -79.36 26.02 -11.84
C MET A 9 -79.49 25.35 -10.46
N LYS A 10 -78.63 25.78 -9.51
CA LYS A 10 -78.68 25.61 -8.04
C LYS A 10 -78.35 24.23 -7.46
N ILE A 11 -77.36 24.21 -6.56
CA ILE A 11 -77.58 24.20 -5.09
C ILE A 11 -76.27 24.59 -4.39
N MET A 12 -76.34 25.61 -3.53
CA MET A 12 -75.29 25.97 -2.57
C MET A 12 -75.17 24.86 -1.53
N HIS A 13 -73.97 24.38 -1.23
CA HIS A 13 -73.63 23.85 0.09
C HIS A 13 -72.35 24.54 0.58
N ARG A 14 -72.51 25.30 1.67
CA ARG A 14 -71.44 25.82 2.51
C ARG A 14 -70.78 24.64 3.22
N THR A 15 -69.47 24.51 3.10
CA THR A 15 -68.64 23.83 4.10
C THR A 15 -67.38 24.64 4.30
N ALA A 16 -67.24 25.16 5.52
CA ALA A 16 -66.01 25.74 6.01
C ALA A 16 -64.94 24.65 6.12
N SER A 17 -63.73 24.91 5.63
CA SER A 17 -62.57 24.07 5.89
C SER A 17 -61.37 24.94 6.22
N LEU A 18 -60.99 24.81 7.49
CA LEU A 18 -59.81 25.26 8.21
C LEU A 18 -58.58 25.58 7.34
N PHE A 19 -58.06 26.81 7.51
CA PHE A 19 -56.70 27.19 7.14
C PHE A 19 -55.69 26.37 7.98
N PRO A 20 -54.76 25.62 7.39
CA PRO A 20 -53.59 25.16 8.13
C PRO A 20 -52.59 26.32 8.23
N LEU A 21 -52.25 26.69 9.46
CA LEU A 21 -51.09 27.52 9.79
C LEU A 21 -49.82 26.80 9.31
N LEU A 22 -49.22 27.31 8.22
CA LEU A 22 -47.88 26.92 7.79
C LEU A 22 -46.86 27.59 8.73
N LEU A 23 -46.38 26.84 9.72
CA LEU A 23 -45.17 27.20 10.46
C LEU A 23 -43.96 27.06 9.53
N PRO A 24 -43.04 28.05 9.47
CA PRO A 24 -41.83 27.91 8.71
C PRO A 24 -40.92 26.89 9.41
N MET A 25 -40.80 25.69 8.84
CA MET A 25 -39.75 24.77 9.25
C MET A 25 -38.40 25.37 8.83
N THR A 26 -37.69 25.99 9.76
CA THR A 26 -36.27 26.25 9.60
C THR A 26 -35.55 24.91 9.59
N VAL A 27 -35.30 24.39 8.39
CA VAL A 27 -34.36 23.28 8.20
C VAL A 27 -32.99 23.84 8.55
N THR A 28 -32.53 23.58 9.78
CA THR A 28 -31.13 23.71 10.11
C THR A 28 -30.41 22.62 9.32
N ALA A 29 -29.80 23.00 8.19
CA ALA A 29 -28.86 22.14 7.51
C ALA A 29 -27.79 21.76 8.55
N ALA A 30 -27.73 20.47 8.90
CA ALA A 30 -26.62 19.96 9.69
C ALA A 30 -25.32 20.38 9.00
N PRO A 31 -24.31 20.88 9.74
CA PRO A 31 -23.04 21.22 9.13
C PRO A 31 -22.55 20.01 8.34
N THR A 32 -22.22 20.24 7.07
CA THR A 32 -21.58 19.26 6.20
C THR A 32 -20.49 18.53 6.98
N PRO A 33 -20.41 17.19 6.90
CA PRO A 33 -19.34 16.46 7.55
C PRO A 33 -18.02 17.11 7.15
N VAL A 34 -17.15 17.35 8.13
CA VAL A 34 -15.76 17.80 7.90
C VAL A 34 -15.21 16.98 6.74
N GLU A 35 -14.79 17.65 5.67
CA GLU A 35 -14.09 17.03 4.55
C GLU A 35 -13.15 15.97 5.11
N LYS A 36 -13.37 14.69 4.75
CA LYS A 36 -12.52 13.59 5.19
C LYS A 36 -11.11 13.93 4.76
N THR A 37 -10.32 14.46 5.70
CA THR A 37 -8.96 14.89 5.43
C THR A 37 -8.16 13.64 5.08
N ASP A 38 -7.77 13.53 3.81
CA ASP A 38 -6.89 12.46 3.36
C ASP A 38 -5.46 12.80 3.77
N TYR A 39 -5.01 12.23 4.89
CA TYR A 39 -3.65 12.35 5.38
C TYR A 39 -2.69 11.49 4.56
N PHE A 40 -3.12 10.32 4.09
CA PHE A 40 -2.26 9.40 3.34
C PHE A 40 -1.75 9.98 2.03
N SER A 41 -2.57 10.73 1.29
CA SER A 41 -2.09 11.43 0.07
C SER A 41 -1.03 12.50 0.35
N LYS A 42 -0.87 12.93 1.61
CA LYS A 42 0.16 13.89 2.05
C LYS A 42 1.41 13.19 2.61
N ILE A 43 1.40 11.86 2.74
CA ILE A 43 2.54 11.07 3.24
C ILE A 43 3.31 10.48 2.07
N SER A 44 4.61 10.68 2.10
CA SER A 44 5.57 10.12 1.17
C SER A 44 6.24 8.90 1.79
N PHE A 45 6.39 7.84 0.99
CA PHE A 45 7.04 6.59 1.38
C PHE A 45 8.39 6.48 0.68
N HIS A 46 9.42 6.08 1.42
CA HIS A 46 10.80 5.99 0.90
C HIS A 46 11.44 4.67 1.35
N SER A 47 11.98 3.89 0.41
CA SER A 47 12.85 2.76 0.75
C SER A 47 14.29 3.24 0.94
N PRO A 48 15.13 2.54 1.73
CA PRO A 48 16.52 2.94 1.99
C PRO A 48 17.38 3.07 0.73
N SER A 49 17.11 2.21 -0.24
CA SER A 49 17.79 2.17 -1.53
C SER A 49 17.30 3.23 -2.53
N MET A 50 16.16 3.89 -2.28
CA MET A 50 15.57 4.87 -3.19
C MET A 50 15.01 6.08 -2.45
N PRO A 51 15.62 7.27 -2.59
CA PRO A 51 15.09 8.49 -1.99
C PRO A 51 13.84 9.02 -2.73
N GLY A 52 13.46 8.46 -3.88
CA GLY A 52 12.32 8.93 -4.68
C GLY A 52 10.97 8.73 -3.98
N PHE A 53 10.03 9.64 -4.25
CA PHE A 53 8.66 9.58 -3.73
C PHE A 53 7.93 8.30 -4.18
N ARG A 54 7.23 7.66 -3.24
CA ARG A 54 6.34 6.53 -3.50
C ARG A 54 5.06 6.65 -2.68
N THR A 55 4.07 5.91 -3.13
CA THR A 55 2.76 5.72 -2.49
C THR A 55 2.81 4.53 -1.54
N ALA A 56 1.73 4.34 -0.78
CA ALA A 56 1.54 3.17 0.07
C ALA A 56 1.55 1.84 -0.70
N ASP A 57 1.40 1.84 -2.03
CA ASP A 57 1.43 0.65 -2.89
C ASP A 57 2.72 -0.16 -2.78
N MET A 58 3.82 0.44 -2.31
CA MET A 58 5.05 -0.30 -2.01
C MET A 58 4.84 -1.42 -0.99
N LEU A 59 3.88 -1.26 -0.07
CA LEU A 59 3.58 -2.23 0.97
C LEU A 59 2.92 -3.51 0.41
N THR A 60 2.52 -3.50 -0.86
CA THR A 60 1.96 -4.69 -1.55
C THR A 60 3.02 -5.72 -1.92
N THR A 61 4.31 -5.42 -1.76
CA THR A 61 5.38 -6.41 -1.86
C THR A 61 6.35 -6.26 -0.69
N GLY A 62 7.04 -7.33 -0.29
CA GLY A 62 7.84 -7.27 0.92
C GLY A 62 8.78 -8.44 1.13
N PHE A 63 9.64 -8.32 2.13
CA PHE A 63 10.49 -9.37 2.65
C PHE A 63 10.88 -9.06 4.10
N THR A 64 11.30 -10.06 4.86
CA THR A 64 11.78 -9.84 6.23
C THR A 64 12.96 -8.87 6.22
N GLY A 65 12.89 -7.81 7.03
CA GLY A 65 13.89 -6.75 7.09
C GLY A 65 13.64 -5.57 6.14
N ALA A 66 12.71 -5.70 5.18
CA ALA A 66 12.28 -4.59 4.34
C ALA A 66 11.65 -3.50 5.21
N HIS A 67 11.93 -2.23 4.91
CA HIS A 67 11.33 -1.13 5.63
C HIS A 67 11.17 0.10 4.76
N VAL A 68 10.15 0.90 5.07
CA VAL A 68 9.91 2.20 4.45
C VAL A 68 9.89 3.28 5.52
N THR A 69 10.48 4.42 5.19
CA THR A 69 10.37 5.65 6.00
C THR A 69 9.26 6.50 5.41
N MET A 70 8.28 6.80 6.25
CA MET A 70 7.21 7.75 5.98
C MET A 70 7.63 9.15 6.42
N SER A 71 7.30 10.14 5.59
CA SER A 71 7.46 11.56 5.91
C SER A 71 6.36 12.39 5.25
N SER A 72 6.16 13.62 5.71
CA SER A 72 5.23 14.58 5.09
C SER A 72 5.93 15.93 4.97
N ASN A 73 5.86 16.52 3.77
CA ASN A 73 6.25 17.92 3.55
C ASN A 73 5.03 18.86 3.63
N SER A 74 3.85 18.34 3.98
CA SER A 74 2.66 19.17 4.10
C SER A 74 2.69 19.98 5.39
N LYS A 75 2.52 21.30 5.29
CA LYS A 75 2.33 22.19 6.44
C LYS A 75 1.11 21.86 7.30
N PHE A 76 0.21 21.02 6.79
CA PHE A 76 -1.03 20.61 7.45
C PHE A 76 -0.95 19.21 8.07
N LEU A 77 0.20 18.54 7.99
CA LEU A 77 0.37 17.18 8.50
C LEU A 77 1.78 17.00 9.07
N ASN A 78 1.86 17.01 10.40
CA ASN A 78 3.05 16.58 11.14
C ASN A 78 2.85 15.14 11.62
N LEU A 79 3.77 14.23 11.27
CA LEU A 79 3.67 12.82 11.64
C LEU A 79 3.80 12.57 13.15
N ASN A 80 4.38 13.50 13.91
CA ASN A 80 4.46 13.38 15.37
C ASN A 80 3.09 13.52 16.04
N ASP A 81 2.15 14.18 15.37
CA ASP A 81 0.78 14.33 15.87
C ASP A 81 -0.08 13.10 15.54
N LEU A 82 0.50 12.09 14.90
CA LEU A 82 -0.21 10.89 14.46
C LEU A 82 0.19 9.68 15.30
N GLN A 83 -0.80 8.95 15.75
CA GLN A 83 -0.63 7.59 16.25
C GLN A 83 -0.89 6.62 15.09
N PHE A 84 0.12 5.79 14.80
CA PHE A 84 0.02 4.73 13.81
C PHE A 84 -0.29 3.40 14.50
N SER A 85 -1.12 2.57 13.88
CA SER A 85 -1.34 1.19 14.30
C SER A 85 -1.61 0.29 13.10
N VAL A 86 -1.37 -1.00 13.28
CA VAL A 86 -1.58 -2.06 12.28
C VAL A 86 -2.38 -3.20 12.91
N ASN A 87 -3.15 -3.92 12.11
CA ASN A 87 -3.96 -5.06 12.59
C ASN A 87 -3.15 -6.36 12.73
N TYR A 88 -1.96 -6.47 12.11
CA TYR A 88 -1.07 -7.62 12.25
C TYR A 88 0.37 -7.20 12.59
N ASP A 89 1.05 -8.03 13.37
CA ASP A 89 2.39 -7.73 13.92
C ASP A 89 3.56 -8.06 12.98
N TRP A 90 3.29 -8.50 11.75
CA TRP A 90 4.31 -8.69 10.73
C TRP A 90 4.88 -7.36 10.19
N ILE A 91 4.21 -6.24 10.48
CA ILE A 91 4.76 -4.89 10.37
C ILE A 91 4.96 -4.32 11.76
N ARG A 92 6.15 -3.77 12.01
CA ARG A 92 6.47 -2.99 13.20
C ARG A 92 6.59 -1.52 12.83
N ILE A 93 5.93 -0.67 13.60
CA ILE A 93 6.06 0.78 13.53
C ILE A 93 7.20 1.21 14.45
N LYS A 94 8.16 1.97 13.92
CA LYS A 94 9.28 2.52 14.68
C LYS A 94 9.31 4.04 14.54
N ALA A 95 9.51 4.74 15.66
CA ALA A 95 9.95 6.13 15.62
C ALA A 95 11.35 6.22 14.99
N GLN A 96 11.61 7.31 14.29
CA GLN A 96 12.95 7.60 13.76
C GLN A 96 13.62 8.70 14.59
N PRO A 97 14.96 8.76 14.63
CA PRO A 97 15.67 9.85 15.32
C PRO A 97 15.34 11.23 14.75
N VAL A 98 14.98 11.28 13.47
CA VAL A 98 14.58 12.52 12.78
C VAL A 98 13.11 12.78 13.05
N GLU A 99 12.83 13.94 13.61
CA GLU A 99 11.48 14.41 13.90
C GLU A 99 10.58 14.37 12.65
N GLY A 100 9.31 13.98 12.82
CA GLY A 100 8.34 13.92 11.72
C GLY A 100 8.54 12.75 10.76
N ARG A 101 9.35 11.74 11.13
CA ARG A 101 9.53 10.51 10.36
C ARG A 101 9.13 9.28 11.16
N VAL A 102 8.45 8.36 10.48
CA VAL A 102 8.02 7.07 11.04
C VAL A 102 8.46 5.97 10.09
N GLN A 103 8.97 4.88 10.62
CA GLN A 103 9.38 3.73 9.82
C GLN A 103 8.40 2.58 9.99
N LEU A 104 8.01 1.95 8.89
CA LEU A 104 7.32 0.68 8.87
C LEU A 104 8.33 -0.39 8.48
N GLN A 105 8.59 -1.35 9.36
CA GLN A 105 9.49 -2.46 9.11
C GLN A 105 8.71 -3.77 9.03
N MET A 106 8.95 -4.55 7.99
CA MET A 106 8.43 -5.90 7.84
C MET A 106 9.34 -6.86 8.62
N VAL A 107 8.84 -7.45 9.71
CA VAL A 107 9.66 -8.19 10.69
C VAL A 107 9.55 -9.71 10.57
N ARG A 108 8.49 -10.20 9.94
CA ARG A 108 8.30 -11.62 9.64
C ARG A 108 7.44 -11.78 8.40
N GLN A 109 7.47 -12.98 7.85
CA GLN A 109 6.53 -13.38 6.82
C GLN A 109 5.09 -13.44 7.40
N PRO A 110 4.08 -12.86 6.72
CA PRO A 110 2.70 -13.03 7.12
C PRO A 110 2.19 -14.44 6.85
N GLN A 111 1.14 -14.84 7.56
CA GLN A 111 0.32 -16.00 7.22
C GLN A 111 -0.65 -15.65 6.07
N ALA A 112 -1.26 -16.67 5.46
CA ALA A 112 -2.17 -16.47 4.33
C ALA A 112 -3.36 -15.55 4.65
N ASN A 113 -3.91 -15.67 5.86
CA ASN A 113 -5.01 -14.83 6.38
C ASN A 113 -4.56 -13.45 6.88
N GLU A 114 -3.26 -13.16 6.95
CA GLU A 114 -2.72 -11.88 7.42
C GLU A 114 -2.31 -10.94 6.26
N ARG A 115 -2.59 -11.35 5.02
CA ARG A 115 -2.17 -10.61 3.80
C ARG A 115 -2.95 -9.32 3.58
N GLU A 116 -4.16 -9.21 4.13
CA GLU A 116 -4.93 -7.97 4.12
C GLU A 116 -4.59 -7.14 5.35
N MET A 117 -3.73 -6.14 5.18
CA MET A 117 -3.27 -5.28 6.25
C MET A 117 -4.12 -4.01 6.28
N THR A 118 -4.47 -3.57 7.49
CA THR A 118 -5.06 -2.26 7.74
C THR A 118 -4.06 -1.42 8.53
N LEU A 119 -3.54 -0.37 7.91
CA LEU A 119 -2.76 0.68 8.56
C LEU A 119 -3.70 1.81 8.99
N THR A 120 -3.73 2.11 10.27
CA THR A 120 -4.61 3.14 10.86
C THR A 120 -3.78 4.31 11.35
N LEU A 121 -4.22 5.53 11.00
CA LEU A 121 -3.64 6.80 11.40
C LEU A 121 -4.67 7.55 12.22
N LYS A 122 -4.38 7.80 13.50
CA LYS A 122 -5.19 8.64 14.37
C LYS A 122 -4.46 9.96 14.61
N ASN A 123 -5.06 11.06 14.18
CA ASN A 123 -4.59 12.39 14.53
C ASN A 123 -4.92 12.67 15.99
N LEU A 124 -3.90 12.84 16.82
CA LEU A 124 -4.05 13.03 18.26
C LEU A 124 -4.61 14.42 18.62
N LYS A 125 -4.44 15.42 17.74
CA LYS A 125 -4.95 16.78 17.94
C LYS A 125 -6.43 16.89 17.61
N THR A 126 -6.88 16.27 16.52
CA THR A 126 -8.26 16.39 16.02
C THR A 126 -9.14 15.19 16.37
N GLY A 127 -8.56 14.07 16.79
CA GLY A 127 -9.25 12.80 16.98
C GLY A 127 -9.61 12.08 15.67
N HIS A 128 -9.39 12.69 14.51
CA HIS A 128 -9.74 12.10 13.22
C HIS A 128 -8.90 10.85 12.95
N THR A 129 -9.56 9.79 12.50
CA THR A 129 -8.92 8.52 12.17
C THR A 129 -9.11 8.20 10.69
N GLN A 130 -8.02 7.83 10.02
CA GLN A 130 -8.03 7.34 8.65
C GLN A 130 -7.43 5.94 8.60
N THR A 131 -8.02 5.06 7.79
CA THR A 131 -7.52 3.71 7.54
C THR A 131 -7.05 3.58 6.09
N HIS A 132 -5.99 2.83 5.89
CA HIS A 132 -5.52 2.38 4.59
C HIS A 132 -5.41 0.87 4.60
N VAL A 133 -6.24 0.23 3.77
CA VAL A 133 -6.24 -1.22 3.58
C VAL A 133 -5.40 -1.53 2.35
N PHE A 134 -4.49 -2.49 2.47
CA PHE A 134 -3.72 -3.00 1.34
C PHE A 134 -3.58 -4.52 1.42
N HIS A 135 -3.43 -5.13 0.25
CA HIS A 135 -3.23 -6.55 0.12
C HIS A 135 -1.78 -6.85 -0.29
N LEU A 136 -1.09 -7.67 0.50
CA LEU A 136 0.25 -8.16 0.17
C LEU A 136 0.16 -9.15 -1.00
N ASN A 137 0.77 -8.80 -2.13
CA ASN A 137 0.77 -9.59 -3.36
C ASN A 137 1.99 -10.51 -3.48
N ILE A 138 3.17 -10.03 -3.07
CA ILE A 138 4.43 -10.74 -3.24
C ILE A 138 5.21 -10.67 -1.94
N TRP A 139 5.56 -11.83 -1.38
CA TRP A 139 6.55 -11.93 -0.33
C TRP A 139 7.81 -12.60 -0.89
N LEU A 140 8.97 -11.96 -0.75
CA LEU A 140 10.23 -12.53 -1.19
C LEU A 140 10.83 -13.41 -0.09
N THR A 141 11.36 -14.55 -0.51
CA THR A 141 12.19 -15.44 0.29
C THR A 141 13.51 -15.68 -0.42
N GLY A 142 14.51 -16.10 0.36
CA GLY A 142 15.87 -16.36 -0.09
C GLY A 142 16.77 -16.61 1.11
N ASP A 143 17.97 -17.09 0.85
CA ASP A 143 19.01 -17.37 1.85
C ASP A 143 20.40 -16.87 1.38
N GLY A 144 20.42 -15.96 0.38
CA GLY A 144 21.64 -15.36 -0.13
C GLY A 144 22.50 -16.29 -0.99
N ILE A 145 22.00 -17.43 -1.47
CA ILE A 145 22.75 -18.33 -2.36
C ILE A 145 22.87 -17.77 -3.79
N LEU A 146 24.02 -18.03 -4.42
CA LEU A 146 24.26 -17.85 -5.84
C LEU A 146 24.13 -19.20 -6.56
N ASP A 147 23.14 -19.32 -7.43
CA ASP A 147 22.86 -20.55 -8.15
C ASP A 147 23.58 -20.59 -9.51
N LYS A 148 24.36 -21.65 -9.72
CA LYS A 148 25.20 -21.83 -10.92
C LYS A 148 24.40 -21.89 -12.23
N ASN A 149 23.15 -22.34 -12.17
CA ASN A 149 22.28 -22.47 -13.32
C ASN A 149 20.80 -22.31 -12.90
N PHE A 150 19.94 -22.14 -13.91
CA PHE A 150 18.50 -21.93 -13.71
C PHE A 150 17.79 -23.12 -13.03
N ALA A 151 18.19 -24.36 -13.33
CA ALA A 151 17.55 -25.54 -12.75
C ALA A 151 17.74 -25.57 -11.22
N ASN A 152 18.97 -25.29 -10.76
CA ASN A 152 19.29 -25.17 -9.34
C ASN A 152 18.49 -24.03 -8.69
N ALA A 153 18.41 -22.85 -9.32
CA ALA A 153 17.65 -21.72 -8.80
C ALA A 153 16.16 -22.04 -8.64
N ARG A 154 15.59 -22.79 -9.60
CA ARG A 154 14.19 -23.22 -9.54
C ARG A 154 13.95 -24.24 -8.41
N GLU A 155 14.80 -25.25 -8.31
CA GLU A 155 14.73 -26.26 -7.25
C GLU A 155 14.89 -25.61 -5.87
N HIS A 156 15.84 -24.68 -5.77
CA HIS A 156 16.07 -23.90 -4.58
C HIS A 156 14.81 -23.12 -4.16
N CYS A 157 14.15 -22.40 -5.07
CA CYS A 157 12.90 -21.73 -4.70
C CYS A 157 11.81 -22.70 -4.26
N ALA A 158 11.70 -23.87 -4.88
CA ALA A 158 10.73 -24.89 -4.47
C ALA A 158 11.01 -25.39 -3.03
N ARG A 159 12.29 -25.60 -2.68
CA ARG A 159 12.72 -25.95 -1.30
C ARG A 159 12.34 -24.87 -0.29
N LEU A 160 12.40 -23.59 -0.68
CA LEU A 160 11.97 -22.46 0.15
C LEU A 160 10.44 -22.25 0.18
N GLY A 161 9.65 -23.18 -0.37
CA GLY A 161 8.19 -23.07 -0.40
C GLY A 161 7.67 -22.02 -1.38
N GLY A 162 8.45 -21.68 -2.41
CA GLY A 162 8.14 -20.63 -3.37
C GLY A 162 8.48 -21.00 -4.80
N LYS A 163 8.54 -19.98 -5.66
CA LYS A 163 8.96 -20.08 -7.05
C LYS A 163 9.73 -18.85 -7.49
N LEU A 164 10.49 -18.96 -8.57
CA LEU A 164 11.14 -17.80 -9.17
C LEU A 164 10.09 -16.77 -9.60
N LEU A 165 10.39 -15.49 -9.41
CA LEU A 165 9.58 -14.40 -9.94
C LEU A 165 9.60 -14.45 -11.47
N ASN A 166 8.46 -14.14 -12.10
CA ASN A 166 8.49 -13.82 -13.52
C ASN A 166 9.11 -12.42 -13.74
N THR A 167 9.43 -12.10 -14.99
CA THR A 167 10.09 -10.83 -15.35
C THR A 167 9.30 -9.60 -14.89
N GLN A 168 7.98 -9.62 -15.02
CA GLN A 168 7.13 -8.49 -14.66
C GLN A 168 7.14 -8.26 -13.15
N GLN A 169 6.98 -9.32 -12.37
CA GLN A 169 7.03 -9.30 -10.91
C GLN A 169 8.40 -8.84 -10.42
N PHE A 170 9.48 -9.37 -11.00
CA PHE A 170 10.84 -8.96 -10.66
C PHE A 170 11.06 -7.46 -10.89
N ARG A 171 10.61 -6.92 -12.04
CA ARG A 171 10.71 -5.48 -12.33
C ARG A 171 9.88 -4.62 -11.39
N ALA A 172 8.70 -5.09 -10.98
CA ALA A 172 7.87 -4.37 -10.02
C ALA A 172 8.58 -4.27 -8.67
N VAL A 173 9.07 -5.40 -8.16
CA VAL A 173 9.84 -5.49 -6.90
C VAL A 173 11.13 -4.66 -6.99
N SER A 174 11.86 -4.76 -8.10
CA SER A 174 13.07 -3.97 -8.40
C SER A 174 12.80 -2.47 -8.25
N ARG A 175 11.79 -1.93 -8.93
CA ARG A 175 11.46 -0.50 -8.89
C ARG A 175 10.92 -0.01 -7.55
N GLN A 176 10.31 -0.90 -6.78
CA GLN A 176 9.82 -0.59 -5.43
C GLN A 176 11.01 -0.56 -4.46
N TRP A 177 11.77 -1.65 -4.35
CA TRP A 177 12.70 -1.83 -3.24
C TRP A 177 14.17 -1.59 -3.57
N PHE A 178 14.58 -1.47 -4.82
CA PHE A 178 16.01 -1.43 -5.18
C PHE A 178 16.36 -0.40 -6.25
N GLY A 179 15.38 0.22 -6.92
CA GLY A 179 15.54 0.94 -8.17
C GLY A 179 16.75 1.90 -8.21
N LEU A 180 17.58 1.78 -9.24
CA LEU A 180 18.79 2.57 -9.49
C LEU A 180 19.79 2.68 -8.32
N SER A 181 19.64 1.87 -7.27
CA SER A 181 20.58 1.87 -6.15
C SER A 181 21.90 1.19 -6.52
N SER A 182 22.96 1.65 -5.88
CA SER A 182 24.30 1.07 -5.93
C SER A 182 24.79 0.83 -4.51
N GLY A 183 25.49 -0.29 -4.27
CA GLY A 183 26.02 -0.64 -2.96
C GLY A 183 25.52 -1.99 -2.45
N GLN A 184 25.98 -2.35 -1.25
CA GLN A 184 25.66 -3.62 -0.60
C GLN A 184 24.21 -3.62 -0.09
N LEU A 185 23.49 -4.71 -0.36
CA LEU A 185 22.08 -4.84 0.04
C LEU A 185 21.91 -4.85 1.56
N ARG A 186 22.88 -5.42 2.29
CA ARG A 186 22.87 -5.48 3.76
C ARG A 186 23.13 -4.11 4.41
N THR A 187 23.71 -3.15 3.70
CA THR A 187 23.78 -1.75 4.17
C THR A 187 22.40 -1.09 4.14
N PHE A 188 21.61 -1.34 3.09
CA PHE A 188 20.25 -0.81 2.96
C PHE A 188 19.24 -1.56 3.82
N TYR A 189 19.41 -2.88 3.95
CA TYR A 189 18.50 -3.81 4.60
C TYR A 189 19.26 -4.73 5.57
N PRO A 190 19.73 -4.22 6.73
CA PRO A 190 20.60 -4.96 7.64
C PRO A 190 19.92 -6.16 8.32
N ASP A 191 18.59 -6.18 8.37
CA ASP A 191 17.82 -7.28 8.95
C ASP A 191 17.35 -8.30 7.90
N ALA A 192 17.68 -8.10 6.62
CA ALA A 192 17.22 -8.96 5.54
C ALA A 192 18.12 -10.17 5.31
N GLY A 193 17.70 -11.33 5.83
CA GLY A 193 18.41 -12.61 5.67
C GLY A 193 18.31 -13.23 4.26
N ILE A 194 17.53 -12.61 3.36
CA ILE A 194 17.42 -13.06 1.96
C ILE A 194 18.65 -12.71 1.12
N PHE A 195 19.55 -11.89 1.64
CA PHE A 195 20.79 -11.46 1.02
C PHE A 195 21.99 -11.90 1.85
N ASN A 196 23.06 -12.33 1.19
CA ASN A 196 24.35 -12.51 1.87
C ASN A 196 25.10 -11.16 2.00
N GLU A 197 26.17 -11.15 2.79
CA GLU A 197 26.99 -9.96 3.09
C GLU A 197 27.69 -9.34 1.86
N GLN A 198 27.84 -10.09 0.77
CA GLN A 198 28.53 -9.64 -0.44
C GLN A 198 27.59 -9.15 -1.55
N MET A 199 26.30 -9.47 -1.46
CA MET A 199 25.32 -9.14 -2.49
C MET A 199 25.11 -7.64 -2.63
N GLN A 200 25.13 -7.18 -3.86
CA GLN A 200 24.96 -5.78 -4.23
C GLN A 200 23.67 -5.55 -5.00
N ALA A 201 23.13 -4.32 -4.94
CA ALA A 201 22.02 -3.91 -5.79
C ALA A 201 22.35 -4.04 -7.30
N GLY A 202 23.64 -3.97 -7.64
CA GLY A 202 24.22 -4.20 -8.97
C GLY A 202 24.24 -5.67 -9.43
N ASP A 203 23.85 -6.61 -8.59
CA ASP A 203 23.93 -8.04 -8.91
C ASP A 203 22.72 -8.53 -9.69
N SER A 204 22.86 -9.74 -10.22
CA SER A 204 21.92 -10.34 -11.15
C SER A 204 21.17 -11.48 -10.47
N PHE A 205 19.91 -11.64 -10.80
CA PHE A 205 19.05 -12.64 -10.17
C PHE A 205 18.28 -13.43 -11.22
N TRP A 206 18.11 -14.72 -10.97
CA TRP A 206 17.33 -15.60 -11.83
C TRP A 206 15.85 -15.21 -11.82
N VAL A 207 15.22 -15.26 -12.99
CA VAL A 207 13.77 -15.17 -13.14
C VAL A 207 13.23 -16.41 -13.85
N HIS A 208 11.92 -16.62 -13.73
CA HIS A 208 11.22 -17.81 -14.22
C HIS A 208 11.49 -18.14 -15.70
N GLU A 209 11.72 -17.12 -16.54
CA GLU A 209 11.99 -17.30 -17.97
C GLU A 209 13.44 -17.71 -18.30
N ALA A 210 14.12 -18.40 -17.39
CA ALA A 210 15.49 -18.90 -17.56
C ALA A 210 16.53 -17.84 -17.98
N LYS A 211 16.34 -16.61 -17.50
CA LYS A 211 17.26 -15.48 -17.71
C LYS A 211 17.59 -14.82 -16.38
N SER A 212 18.62 -13.98 -16.40
CA SER A 212 19.00 -13.17 -15.24
C SER A 212 18.75 -11.68 -15.51
N LEU A 213 18.31 -10.97 -14.47
CA LEU A 213 18.07 -9.53 -14.51
C LEU A 213 18.87 -8.84 -13.42
N TYR A 214 19.37 -7.62 -13.67
CA TYR A 214 19.99 -6.79 -12.63
C TYR A 214 18.94 -6.36 -11.59
N LEU A 215 19.24 -6.48 -10.30
CA LEU A 215 18.27 -6.19 -9.24
C LEU A 215 17.84 -4.72 -9.19
N HIS A 216 18.77 -3.78 -9.35
CA HIS A 216 18.47 -2.35 -9.31
C HIS A 216 17.76 -1.79 -10.55
N THR A 217 17.81 -2.46 -11.71
CA THR A 217 17.17 -1.95 -12.95
C THR A 217 16.08 -2.85 -13.52
N GLY A 218 16.08 -4.14 -13.19
CA GLY A 218 15.21 -5.14 -13.83
C GLY A 218 15.51 -5.35 -15.32
N MET A 219 16.66 -4.88 -15.80
CA MET A 219 17.15 -5.08 -17.17
C MET A 219 17.89 -6.41 -17.28
N LYS A 220 17.95 -6.96 -18.50
CA LYS A 220 18.69 -8.19 -18.80
C LYS A 220 20.14 -8.05 -18.33
N SER A 221 20.62 -9.07 -17.64
CA SER A 221 22.02 -9.18 -17.24
C SER A 221 22.74 -10.25 -18.06
N ASN A 222 24.05 -10.05 -18.22
CA ASN A 222 24.97 -11.03 -18.77
C ASN A 222 26.00 -11.50 -17.72
N LYS A 223 25.82 -11.12 -16.44
CA LYS A 223 26.70 -11.57 -15.34
C LYS A 223 26.51 -13.06 -15.06
N ARG A 224 27.60 -13.70 -14.62
CA ARG A 224 27.66 -15.12 -14.27
C ARG A 224 27.39 -15.41 -12.79
N ASN A 225 27.60 -14.42 -11.91
CA ASN A 225 27.22 -14.51 -10.50
C ASN A 225 25.74 -14.12 -10.38
N VAL A 226 24.88 -15.13 -10.31
CA VAL A 226 23.43 -14.94 -10.33
C VAL A 226 22.84 -15.44 -9.02
N GLY A 227 22.25 -14.52 -8.25
CA GLY A 227 21.52 -14.82 -7.05
C GLY A 227 20.14 -15.37 -7.33
N THR A 228 19.51 -15.88 -6.28
CA THR A 228 18.15 -16.42 -6.33
C THR A 228 17.28 -15.70 -5.32
N LEU A 229 16.20 -15.10 -5.81
CA LEU A 229 15.11 -14.58 -5.02
C LEU A 229 13.84 -15.29 -5.43
N CYS A 230 13.06 -15.68 -4.44
CA CYS A 230 11.88 -16.50 -4.62
C CYS A 230 10.65 -15.71 -4.19
N ARG A 231 9.55 -15.87 -4.91
CA ARG A 231 8.22 -15.50 -4.42
C ARG A 231 7.69 -16.66 -3.59
N TYR A 232 7.32 -16.40 -2.34
CA TYR A 232 6.62 -17.38 -1.52
C TYR A 232 5.22 -17.69 -2.09
N GLU A 233 4.83 -18.96 -2.07
CA GLU A 233 3.49 -19.39 -2.45
C GLU A 233 2.64 -19.61 -1.19
N TYR A 234 1.74 -18.66 -0.92
CA TYR A 234 0.69 -18.85 0.07
C TYR A 234 -0.22 -20.00 -0.37
N LYS A 235 -0.44 -20.96 0.51
CA LYS A 235 -1.39 -22.06 0.33
C LYS A 235 -2.76 -21.69 0.88
#